data_AF-A0A6I3T4K6-F1
#
_entry.id   AF-A0A6I3T4K6-F1
#
_cell.length_a   1.000
_cell.length_b   1.000
_cell.length_c   1.000
_cell.angle_alpha   90.00
_cell.angle_beta   90.00
_cell.angle_gamma   90.00
#
_symmetry.space_group_name_H-M   'P 1'
#
loop_
_entity.id
_entity.type
_entity.pdbx_description
1 polymer ?
#
loop_
_entity_poly.entity_id
_entity_poly.type
_entity_poly.pdbx_seq_one_letter_code
_entity_poly.pdbx_strand_id
1 'polypeptide(L)'
;PVLAARLFELEALYLDGTAHPQALFAQLAGLLGALAAGIGQAALPPVPPFDYRDLGSSFDTLLAQLEALRERLAPDFDWAPFVALGRHEFEIAAGFLDAAPPYVIALHKPARASDEDMARWLDEALVCSVGKGAGPQRRRTRGIGTTQLSADAARRMGGDSSRTLFQLVVGGDAAEYFDPALPLRIGGQGGSAEGYVEPLGIELLLRREDRAHAQR
;
A
#
# COMPACT_ATOMS: atom_id res chain seq x y z
N PRO A 1 -4.03 20.45 2.25
CA PRO A 1 -4.52 21.81 1.89
C PRO A 1 -5.57 21.80 0.77
N VAL A 2 -5.33 21.10 -0.35
CA VAL A 2 -6.28 21.04 -1.49
C VAL A 2 -7.58 20.35 -1.12
N LEU A 3 -7.52 19.21 -0.40
CA LEU A 3 -8.72 18.48 0.03
C LEU A 3 -9.60 19.30 0.99
N ALA A 4 -8.98 19.99 1.95
CA ALA A 4 -9.68 20.87 2.88
C ALA A 4 -10.42 21.98 2.14
N ALA A 5 -9.77 22.64 1.17
CA ALA A 5 -10.41 23.68 0.35
C ALA A 5 -11.63 23.14 -0.42
N ARG A 6 -11.54 21.95 -1.02
CA ARG A 6 -12.67 21.32 -1.74
C ARG A 6 -13.84 20.95 -0.84
N LEU A 7 -13.56 20.51 0.39
CA LEU A 7 -14.61 20.23 1.37
C LEU A 7 -15.36 21.50 1.79
N PHE A 8 -14.64 22.60 2.04
CA PHE A 8 -15.27 23.89 2.35
C PHE A 8 -16.13 24.42 1.20
N GLU A 9 -15.68 24.29 -0.05
CA GLU A 9 -16.46 24.69 -1.22
C GLU A 9 -17.75 23.87 -1.36
N LEU A 10 -17.67 22.55 -1.14
CA LEU A 10 -18.82 21.66 -1.19
C LEU A 10 -19.81 21.95 -0.05
N GLU A 11 -19.30 22.18 1.16
CA GLU A 11 -20.11 22.54 2.33
C GLU A 11 -20.86 23.86 2.10
N ALA A 12 -20.19 24.88 1.56
CA ALA A 12 -20.82 26.16 1.23
C ALA A 12 -21.97 25.98 0.22
N LEU A 13 -21.77 25.16 -0.82
CA LEU A 13 -22.80 24.86 -1.82
C LEU A 13 -23.96 24.03 -1.24
N TYR A 14 -23.67 23.11 -0.32
CA TYR A 14 -24.69 22.31 0.35
C TYR A 14 -25.57 23.16 1.28
N LEU A 15 -24.94 24.04 2.07
CA LEU A 15 -25.64 24.91 3.01
C LEU A 15 -26.53 25.95 2.33
N ASP A 16 -26.15 26.41 1.13
CA ASP A 16 -26.94 27.35 0.34
C ASP A 16 -28.28 26.74 -0.15
N GLY A 17 -28.35 25.42 -0.34
CA GLY A 17 -29.58 24.70 -0.67
C GLY A 17 -30.18 25.02 -2.05
N THR A 18 -29.61 25.96 -2.81
CA THR A 18 -30.06 26.34 -4.15
C THR A 18 -29.10 25.92 -5.26
N ALA A 19 -28.10 25.10 -4.93
CA ALA A 19 -27.07 24.67 -5.85
C ALA A 19 -27.65 23.94 -7.08
N HIS A 20 -27.30 24.42 -8.26
CA HIS A 20 -27.65 23.76 -9.50
C HIS A 20 -27.01 22.35 -9.57
N PRO A 21 -27.72 21.30 -10.02
CA PRO A 21 -27.20 19.92 -9.99
C PRO A 21 -25.85 19.75 -10.70
N GLN A 22 -25.64 20.46 -11.81
CA GLN A 22 -24.36 20.43 -12.53
C GLN A 22 -23.22 21.07 -11.72
N ALA A 23 -23.51 22.11 -10.94
CA ALA A 23 -22.51 22.75 -10.09
C ALA A 23 -22.09 21.82 -8.94
N LEU A 24 -23.06 21.14 -8.32
CA LEU A 24 -22.79 20.12 -7.31
C LEU A 24 -21.96 18.96 -7.88
N PHE A 25 -22.34 18.47 -9.06
CA PHE A 25 -21.60 17.40 -9.75
C PHE A 25 -20.15 17.81 -10.04
N ALA A 26 -19.93 19.02 -10.56
CA ALA A 26 -18.59 19.52 -10.86
C ALA A 26 -17.70 19.60 -9.60
N GLN A 27 -18.27 19.99 -8.45
CA GLN A 27 -17.53 20.02 -7.19
C GLN A 27 -17.17 18.63 -6.67
N LEU A 28 -18.09 17.67 -6.77
CA LEU A 28 -17.82 16.27 -6.42
C LEU A 28 -16.75 15.67 -7.34
N ALA A 29 -16.75 16.00 -8.63
CA ALA A 29 -15.69 15.60 -9.55
C ALA A 29 -14.34 16.26 -9.19
N GLY A 30 -14.36 17.52 -8.75
CA GLY A 30 -13.17 18.20 -8.21
C GLY A 30 -12.62 17.54 -6.94
N LEU A 31 -13.51 17.08 -6.05
CA LEU A 31 -13.16 16.33 -4.84
C LEU A 31 -12.54 14.97 -5.21
N LEU A 32 -13.12 14.26 -6.19
CA LEU A 32 -12.59 13.00 -6.70
C LEU A 32 -11.14 13.16 -7.19
N GLY A 33 -10.87 14.21 -7.97
CA GLY A 33 -9.52 14.52 -8.44
C GLY A 33 -8.55 14.86 -7.30
N ALA A 34 -9.00 15.64 -6.31
CA ALA A 34 -8.19 15.98 -5.14
C ALA A 34 -7.85 14.76 -4.27
N LEU A 35 -8.80 13.83 -4.10
CA LEU A 35 -8.59 12.56 -3.39
C LEU A 35 -7.65 11.64 -4.17
N ALA A 36 -7.85 11.52 -5.48
CA ALA A 36 -6.99 10.73 -6.35
C ALA A 36 -5.53 11.23 -6.34
N ALA A 37 -5.31 12.56 -6.34
CA ALA A 37 -3.98 13.15 -6.21
C ALA A 37 -3.30 12.83 -4.88
N GLY A 38 -4.07 12.54 -3.82
CA GLY A 38 -3.55 12.10 -2.52
C GLY A 38 -3.07 10.63 -2.52
N ILE A 39 -3.53 9.81 -3.46
CA ILE A 39 -3.12 8.41 -3.61
C ILE A 39 -1.99 8.39 -4.64
N GLY A 40 -0.74 8.41 -4.16
CA GLY A 40 0.48 8.74 -4.92
C GLY A 40 0.81 7.95 -6.21
N GLN A 41 -0.03 7.00 -6.63
CA GLN A 41 0.07 6.26 -7.90
C GLN A 41 -1.29 5.88 -8.52
N ALA A 42 -2.42 6.43 -8.04
CA ALA A 42 -3.71 6.12 -8.66
C ALA A 42 -3.83 6.82 -10.02
N ALA A 43 -4.11 6.05 -11.08
CA ALA A 43 -4.59 6.64 -12.33
C ALA A 43 -5.85 7.46 -12.03
N LEU A 44 -5.92 8.68 -12.55
CA LEU A 44 -7.10 9.52 -12.38
C LEU A 44 -8.32 8.76 -12.93
N PRO A 45 -9.35 8.49 -12.10
CA PRO A 45 -10.54 7.84 -12.60
C PRO A 45 -11.18 8.72 -13.70
N PRO A 46 -11.72 8.10 -14.77
CA PRO A 46 -12.43 8.86 -15.79
C PRO A 46 -13.64 9.54 -15.14
N VAL A 47 -13.77 10.84 -15.37
CA VAL A 47 -14.93 11.61 -14.89
C VAL A 47 -16.17 11.11 -15.64
N PRO A 48 -17.22 10.64 -14.93
CA PRO A 48 -18.43 10.19 -15.59
C PRO A 48 -19.14 11.34 -16.32
N PRO A 49 -19.86 11.06 -17.42
CA PRO A 49 -20.65 12.07 -18.10
C PRO A 49 -21.82 12.53 -17.22
N PHE A 50 -22.19 13.80 -17.33
CA PHE A 50 -23.36 14.37 -16.66
C PHE A 50 -24.55 14.41 -17.62
N ASP A 51 -25.65 13.70 -17.31
CA ASP A 51 -26.91 13.76 -18.06
C ASP A 51 -28.04 14.32 -17.20
N TYR A 52 -28.62 15.46 -17.61
CA TYR A 52 -29.78 16.04 -16.93
C TYR A 52 -31.02 15.15 -16.96
N ARG A 53 -31.11 14.24 -17.94
CA ARG A 53 -32.24 13.31 -18.09
C ARG A 53 -32.12 12.09 -17.18
N ASP A 54 -30.91 11.84 -16.66
CA ASP A 54 -30.63 10.77 -15.71
C ASP A 54 -29.56 11.22 -14.71
N LEU A 55 -30.01 12.06 -13.77
CA LEU A 55 -29.16 12.53 -12.68
C LEU A 55 -28.73 11.37 -11.78
N GLY A 56 -29.60 10.39 -11.54
CA GLY A 56 -29.32 9.23 -10.69
C GLY A 56 -28.06 8.50 -11.16
N SER A 57 -28.04 8.05 -12.41
CA SER A 57 -26.89 7.34 -12.97
C SER A 57 -25.60 8.16 -12.94
N SER A 58 -25.70 9.46 -13.24
CA SER A 58 -24.54 10.38 -13.25
C SER A 58 -23.92 10.48 -11.84
N PHE A 59 -24.74 10.74 -10.82
CA PHE A 59 -24.28 10.91 -9.44
C PHE A 59 -23.86 9.58 -8.81
N ASP A 60 -24.61 8.49 -9.02
CA ASP A 60 -24.31 7.18 -8.45
C ASP A 60 -22.93 6.70 -8.89
N THR A 61 -22.60 6.87 -10.17
CA THR A 61 -21.29 6.51 -10.71
C THR A 61 -20.17 7.31 -10.04
N LEU A 62 -20.36 8.63 -9.89
CA LEU A 62 -19.37 9.51 -9.27
C LEU A 62 -19.19 9.22 -7.77
N LEU A 63 -20.28 8.99 -7.05
CA LEU A 63 -20.27 8.63 -5.63
C LEU A 63 -19.61 7.28 -5.39
N ALA A 64 -19.87 6.28 -6.24
CA ALA A 64 -19.20 4.99 -6.16
C ALA A 64 -17.68 5.11 -6.36
N GLN A 65 -17.23 5.97 -7.28
CA GLN A 65 -15.80 6.25 -7.46
C GLN A 65 -15.18 6.97 -6.25
N LEU A 66 -15.88 7.94 -5.67
CA LEU A 66 -15.45 8.63 -4.45
C LEU A 66 -15.31 7.66 -3.28
N GLU A 67 -16.30 6.78 -3.09
CA GLU A 67 -16.29 5.78 -2.03
C GLU A 67 -15.13 4.80 -2.21
N ALA A 68 -14.92 4.30 -3.44
CA ALA A 68 -13.80 3.41 -3.73
C ALA A 68 -12.43 4.06 -3.48
N LEU A 69 -12.27 5.36 -3.78
CA LEU A 69 -11.04 6.09 -3.44
C LEU A 69 -10.91 6.35 -1.94
N ARG A 70 -12.02 6.64 -1.24
CA ARG A 70 -12.06 6.80 0.20
C ARG A 70 -11.63 5.53 0.92
N GLU A 71 -12.10 4.37 0.47
CA GLU A 71 -11.69 3.07 1.03
C GLU A 71 -10.20 2.78 0.83
N ARG A 72 -9.60 3.30 -0.25
CA ARG A 72 -8.15 3.17 -0.51
C ARG A 72 -7.31 4.13 0.34
N LEU A 73 -7.87 5.27 0.73
CA LEU A 73 -7.26 6.19 1.68
C LEU A 73 -7.37 5.58 3.08
N ALA A 74 -6.36 4.83 3.49
CA ALA A 74 -6.22 4.42 4.90
C ALA A 74 -5.55 5.59 5.67
N PRO A 75 -6.30 6.39 6.44
CA PRO A 75 -5.78 7.62 7.05
C PRO A 75 -4.73 7.36 8.15
N ASP A 76 -4.70 6.14 8.68
CA ASP A 76 -3.86 5.75 9.82
C ASP A 76 -2.51 5.17 9.39
N PHE A 77 -2.28 4.93 8.10
CA PHE A 77 -1.10 4.25 7.62
C PHE A 77 -0.38 5.01 6.49
N ASP A 78 0.95 4.99 6.56
CA ASP A 78 1.85 5.44 5.52
C ASP A 78 2.58 4.22 4.91
N TRP A 79 3.02 4.34 3.67
CA TRP A 79 3.87 3.34 3.01
C TRP A 79 5.29 3.86 2.88
N ALA A 80 6.26 3.11 3.40
CA ALA A 80 7.68 3.40 3.22
C ALA A 80 8.32 2.43 2.22
N PRO A 81 8.89 2.91 1.11
CA PRO A 81 9.45 2.04 0.09
C PRO A 81 10.77 1.43 0.53
N PHE A 82 10.99 0.18 0.15
CA PHE A 82 12.31 -0.43 0.15
C PHE A 82 13.11 0.09 -1.05
N VAL A 83 14.39 0.37 -0.83
CA VAL A 83 15.35 0.72 -1.88
C VAL A 83 15.89 -0.57 -2.50
N ALA A 84 15.85 -0.66 -3.83
CA ALA A 84 16.49 -1.75 -4.55
C ALA A 84 18.02 -1.57 -4.52
N LEU A 85 18.74 -2.50 -3.90
CA LEU A 85 20.20 -2.50 -3.79
C LEU A 85 20.89 -3.31 -4.91
N GLY A 86 20.13 -4.15 -5.59
CA GLY A 86 20.60 -5.02 -6.66
C GLY A 86 19.45 -5.55 -7.50
N ARG A 87 19.68 -6.65 -8.24
CA ARG A 87 18.64 -7.25 -9.10
C ARG A 87 17.50 -7.89 -8.32
N HIS A 88 17.78 -8.43 -7.14
CA HIS A 88 16.82 -9.23 -6.36
C HIS A 88 16.83 -8.84 -4.88
N GLU A 89 17.47 -7.72 -4.52
CA GLU A 89 17.65 -7.29 -3.13
C GLU A 89 16.96 -5.95 -2.88
N PHE A 90 16.14 -5.93 -1.85
CA PHE A 90 15.39 -4.76 -1.37
C PHE A 90 15.76 -4.51 0.09
N GLU A 91 16.00 -3.25 0.44
CA GLU A 91 16.31 -2.87 1.82
C GLU A 91 15.51 -1.64 2.25
N ILE A 92 15.02 -1.66 3.49
CA ILE A 92 14.51 -0.48 4.16
C ILE A 92 15.44 -0.12 5.32
N ALA A 93 15.74 1.17 5.46
CA ALA A 93 16.66 1.67 6.46
C ALA A 93 16.18 1.39 7.89
N ALA A 94 17.10 1.40 8.84
CA ALA A 94 16.77 1.37 10.26
C ALA A 94 15.92 2.60 10.65
N GLY A 95 15.09 2.45 11.69
CA GLY A 95 14.21 3.51 12.20
C GLY A 95 12.82 3.56 11.56
N PHE A 96 12.57 2.76 10.53
CA PHE A 96 11.22 2.55 9.99
C PHE A 96 10.45 1.41 10.69
N LEU A 97 11.15 0.51 11.37
CA LEU A 97 10.53 -0.56 12.14
C LEU A 97 10.51 -0.15 13.61
N ASP A 98 9.32 -0.05 14.18
CA ASP A 98 9.17 0.09 15.63
C ASP A 98 9.53 -1.22 16.33
N ALA A 99 9.59 -1.20 17.66
CA ALA A 99 9.84 -2.40 18.45
C ALA A 99 8.59 -3.32 18.54
N ALA A 100 7.40 -2.82 18.21
CA ALA A 100 6.13 -3.50 18.44
C ALA A 100 5.55 -4.08 17.13
N PRO A 101 5.33 -5.41 17.03
CA PRO A 101 4.58 -6.01 15.94
C PRO A 101 3.09 -5.61 16.01
N PRO A 102 2.32 -5.74 14.90
CA PRO A 102 2.66 -6.43 13.67
C PRO A 102 3.38 -5.57 12.63
N TYR A 103 4.40 -6.14 11.95
CA TYR A 103 5.01 -5.53 10.76
C TYR A 103 4.34 -6.09 9.51
N VAL A 104 3.90 -5.21 8.62
CA VAL A 104 3.22 -5.59 7.37
C VAL A 104 4.00 -5.03 6.19
N ILE A 105 4.29 -5.88 5.21
CA ILE A 105 4.88 -5.47 3.93
C ILE A 105 3.88 -5.64 2.80
N ALA A 106 3.96 -4.79 1.79
CA ALA A 106 3.22 -4.90 0.54
C ALA A 106 4.18 -5.18 -0.61
N LEU A 107 3.89 -6.24 -1.36
CA LEU A 107 4.56 -6.56 -2.61
C LEU A 107 3.73 -5.97 -3.76
N HIS A 108 4.38 -5.21 -4.63
CA HIS A 108 3.75 -4.64 -5.82
C HIS A 108 3.72 -5.68 -6.94
N LYS A 109 2.52 -6.11 -7.31
CA LYS A 109 2.32 -7.13 -8.35
C LYS A 109 2.56 -6.55 -9.75
N PRO A 110 3.31 -7.24 -10.60
CA PRO A 110 3.21 -7.05 -12.04
C PRO A 110 1.77 -7.31 -12.52
N ALA A 111 1.33 -6.64 -13.59
CA ALA A 111 -0.06 -6.72 -14.08
C ALA A 111 -0.55 -8.14 -14.45
N ARG A 112 0.37 -9.08 -14.68
CA ARG A 112 0.07 -10.50 -15.00
C ARG A 112 0.26 -11.45 -13.81
N ALA A 113 0.65 -10.93 -12.65
CA ALA A 113 0.97 -11.73 -11.47
C ALA A 113 -0.26 -11.94 -10.59
N SER A 114 -0.38 -13.12 -10.02
CA SER A 114 -1.38 -13.46 -9.01
C SER A 114 -0.85 -13.20 -7.59
N ASP A 115 -1.74 -13.23 -6.59
CA ASP A 115 -1.32 -13.22 -5.19
C ASP A 115 -0.49 -14.46 -4.83
N GLU A 116 -0.79 -15.61 -5.46
CA GLU A 116 -0.05 -16.86 -5.29
C GLU A 116 1.39 -16.73 -5.79
N ASP A 117 1.62 -15.97 -6.87
CA ASP A 117 2.97 -15.69 -7.37
C ASP A 117 3.80 -14.89 -6.37
N MET A 118 3.20 -13.89 -5.73
CA MET A 118 3.87 -13.08 -4.69
C MET A 118 4.14 -13.89 -3.44
N ALA A 119 3.19 -14.75 -3.04
CA ALA A 119 3.38 -15.65 -1.90
C ALA A 119 4.53 -16.64 -2.15
N ARG A 120 4.58 -17.22 -3.37
CA ARG A 120 5.66 -18.11 -3.78
C ARG A 120 7.01 -17.42 -3.82
N TRP A 121 7.09 -16.21 -4.39
CA TRP A 121 8.33 -15.43 -4.39
C TRP A 121 8.83 -15.16 -2.98
N LEU A 122 7.92 -14.81 -2.06
CA LEU A 122 8.27 -14.47 -0.68
C LEU A 122 8.64 -15.68 0.17
N ASP A 123 8.05 -16.86 -0.08
CA ASP A 123 8.44 -18.12 0.60
C ASP A 123 9.87 -18.56 0.25
N GLU A 124 10.34 -18.21 -0.95
CA GLU A 124 11.71 -18.47 -1.41
C GLU A 124 12.70 -17.37 -0.98
N ALA A 125 12.21 -16.18 -0.65
CA ALA A 125 13.03 -15.02 -0.30
C ALA A 125 13.65 -15.13 1.10
N LEU A 126 14.84 -14.58 1.25
CA LEU A 126 15.47 -14.38 2.56
C LEU A 126 15.04 -13.04 3.12
N VAL A 127 14.22 -13.06 4.17
CA VAL A 127 13.81 -11.88 4.93
C VAL A 127 14.61 -11.83 6.23
N CYS A 128 15.48 -10.85 6.42
CA CYS A 128 16.26 -10.72 7.66
C CYS A 128 16.79 -9.29 7.86
N SER A 129 17.06 -8.94 9.11
CA SER A 129 17.82 -7.72 9.40
C SER A 129 19.27 -7.85 8.94
N VAL A 130 19.85 -6.77 8.44
CA VAL A 130 21.23 -6.72 7.94
C VAL A 130 22.19 -7.19 9.05
N GLY A 131 23.06 -8.13 8.71
CA GLY A 131 24.02 -8.73 9.65
C GLY A 131 23.48 -9.91 10.48
N LYS A 132 22.16 -10.16 10.46
CA LYS A 132 21.54 -11.35 11.10
C LYS A 132 21.27 -12.49 10.11
N GLY A 133 21.48 -12.25 8.81
CA GLY A 133 21.41 -13.29 7.79
C GLY A 133 22.50 -14.35 7.97
N ALA A 134 22.13 -15.61 7.75
CA ALA A 134 23.10 -16.70 7.76
C ALA A 134 24.03 -16.57 6.54
N GLY A 135 25.35 -16.69 6.73
CA GLY A 135 26.33 -16.64 5.64
C GLY A 135 26.06 -17.68 4.54
N PRO A 136 26.70 -17.57 3.36
CA PRO A 136 26.40 -18.37 2.16
C PRO A 136 26.47 -19.90 2.32
N GLN A 137 26.98 -20.42 3.45
CA GLN A 137 26.96 -21.85 3.82
C GLN A 137 25.60 -22.35 4.34
N ARG A 138 24.68 -21.47 4.76
CA ARG A 138 23.39 -21.81 5.38
C ARG A 138 22.21 -21.54 4.43
N ARG A 139 22.33 -21.97 3.17
CA ARG A 139 21.34 -21.84 2.07
C ARG A 139 19.95 -22.46 2.32
N ARG A 140 19.66 -22.97 3.52
CA ARG A 140 18.37 -23.58 3.89
C ARG A 140 17.71 -22.92 5.10
N THR A 141 18.31 -21.86 5.63
CA THR A 141 17.76 -21.18 6.80
C THR A 141 16.70 -20.19 6.31
N ARG A 142 15.44 -20.56 6.50
CA ARG A 142 14.30 -19.64 6.34
C ARG A 142 14.54 -18.48 7.31
N GLY A 143 14.58 -17.25 6.78
CA GLY A 143 14.66 -16.05 7.60
C GLY A 143 13.35 -15.83 8.37
N ILE A 144 12.93 -14.58 8.45
CA ILE A 144 11.65 -14.20 9.06
C ILE A 144 10.51 -14.79 8.21
N GLY A 145 9.62 -15.54 8.86
CA GLY A 145 8.44 -16.11 8.20
C GLY A 145 7.44 -15.03 7.82
N THR A 146 6.56 -15.32 6.86
CA THR A 146 5.53 -14.37 6.41
C THR A 146 4.17 -15.06 6.31
N THR A 147 3.10 -14.32 6.60
CA THR A 147 1.72 -14.77 6.48
C THR A 147 0.95 -13.79 5.62
N GLN A 148 0.34 -14.28 4.53
CA GLN A 148 -0.50 -13.45 3.68
C GLN A 148 -1.75 -12.98 4.45
N LEU A 149 -2.08 -11.71 4.31
CA LEU A 149 -3.28 -11.14 4.91
C LEU A 149 -4.52 -11.46 4.07
N SER A 150 -5.67 -11.61 4.73
CA SER A 150 -6.94 -11.73 4.02
C SER A 150 -7.26 -10.45 3.25
N ALA A 151 -8.06 -10.56 2.17
CA ALA A 151 -8.46 -9.41 1.37
C ALA A 151 -9.12 -8.29 2.21
N ASP A 152 -9.95 -8.67 3.18
CA ASP A 152 -10.61 -7.70 4.08
C ASP A 152 -9.66 -7.05 5.08
N ALA A 153 -8.64 -7.76 5.55
CA ALA A 153 -7.58 -7.16 6.36
C ALA A 153 -6.75 -6.19 5.52
N ALA A 154 -6.35 -6.62 4.31
CA ALA A 154 -5.55 -5.80 3.40
C ALA A 154 -6.26 -4.49 3.05
N ARG A 155 -7.55 -4.53 2.70
CA ARG A 155 -8.35 -3.32 2.38
C ARG A 155 -8.39 -2.32 3.53
N ARG A 156 -8.56 -2.79 4.77
CA ARG A 156 -8.58 -1.92 5.97
C ARG A 156 -7.25 -1.19 6.22
N MET A 157 -6.15 -1.71 5.66
CA MET A 157 -4.81 -1.12 5.75
C MET A 157 -4.41 -0.36 4.47
N GLY A 158 -5.36 -0.04 3.59
CA GLY A 158 -5.07 0.70 2.34
C GLY A 158 -4.46 -0.17 1.24
N GLY A 159 -4.55 -1.49 1.35
CA GLY A 159 -4.23 -2.42 0.28
C GLY A 159 -5.24 -2.34 -0.87
N ASP A 160 -4.76 -2.56 -2.09
CA ASP A 160 -5.60 -2.63 -3.29
C ASP A 160 -5.24 -3.86 -4.15
N SER A 161 -5.89 -4.03 -5.31
CA SER A 161 -5.66 -5.17 -6.19
C SER A 161 -4.26 -5.20 -6.84
N SER A 162 -3.50 -4.11 -6.80
CA SER A 162 -2.13 -4.04 -7.33
C SER A 162 -1.08 -4.52 -6.33
N ARG A 163 -1.47 -4.74 -5.06
CA ARG A 163 -0.56 -5.13 -3.99
C ARG A 163 -1.03 -6.41 -3.32
N THR A 164 -0.09 -7.17 -2.78
CA THR A 164 -0.37 -8.31 -1.91
C THR A 164 0.32 -8.04 -0.58
N LEU A 165 -0.46 -8.06 0.51
CA LEU A 165 0.03 -7.70 1.85
C LEU A 165 0.37 -8.95 2.65
N PHE A 166 1.51 -8.91 3.32
CA PHE A 166 2.03 -9.98 4.16
C PHE A 166 2.44 -9.44 5.52
N GLN A 167 2.09 -10.15 6.58
CA GLN A 167 2.58 -9.89 7.93
C GLN A 167 3.87 -10.67 8.17
N LEU A 168 4.88 -10.01 8.74
CA LEU A 168 6.11 -10.66 9.19
C LEU A 168 5.87 -11.37 10.52
N VAL A 169 6.27 -12.64 10.58
CA VAL A 169 6.18 -13.49 11.78
C VAL A 169 7.50 -13.42 12.54
N VAL A 170 7.63 -12.38 13.36
CA VAL A 170 8.80 -12.08 14.19
C VAL A 170 8.70 -12.75 15.57
N GLY A 171 8.94 -14.06 15.65
CA GLY A 171 8.90 -14.80 16.91
C GLY A 171 9.48 -16.21 16.80
N GLY A 172 9.76 -16.84 17.95
CA GLY A 172 10.43 -18.13 18.00
C GLY A 172 11.81 -18.09 17.36
N ASP A 173 12.14 -19.09 16.54
CA ASP A 173 13.42 -19.17 15.82
C ASP A 173 13.66 -17.98 14.86
N ALA A 174 12.60 -17.31 14.41
CA ALA A 174 12.70 -16.13 13.54
C ALA A 174 13.29 -14.91 14.27
N ALA A 175 13.26 -14.88 15.60
CA ALA A 175 13.83 -13.79 16.40
C ALA A 175 15.34 -13.65 16.22
N GLU A 176 16.05 -14.72 15.87
CA GLU A 176 17.49 -14.69 15.57
C GLU A 176 17.80 -13.90 14.29
N TYR A 177 16.84 -13.77 13.38
CA TYR A 177 16.99 -13.11 12.08
C TYR A 177 16.42 -11.69 12.05
N PHE A 178 15.81 -11.24 13.15
CA PHE A 178 15.13 -9.94 13.22
C PHE A 178 15.75 -9.02 14.28
N ASP A 179 15.97 -7.77 13.90
CA ASP A 179 16.30 -6.65 14.76
C ASP A 179 15.61 -5.40 14.23
N PRO A 180 14.69 -4.78 14.98
CA PRO A 180 14.03 -3.55 14.53
C PRO A 180 15.00 -2.36 14.48
N ALA A 181 16.13 -2.40 15.20
CA ALA A 181 17.13 -1.34 15.18
C ALA A 181 18.09 -1.42 13.98
N LEU A 182 18.03 -2.50 13.19
CA LEU A 182 18.86 -2.70 12.00
C LEU A 182 18.01 -2.59 10.74
N PRO A 183 18.60 -2.22 9.59
CA PRO A 183 17.89 -2.24 8.32
C PRO A 183 17.33 -3.63 8.04
N LEU A 184 16.11 -3.69 7.49
CA LEU A 184 15.49 -4.95 7.09
C LEU A 184 15.74 -5.18 5.60
N ARG A 185 16.25 -6.36 5.27
CA ARG A 185 16.58 -6.76 3.91
C ARG A 185 15.72 -7.94 3.46
N ILE A 186 15.25 -7.87 2.22
CA ILE A 186 14.52 -8.93 1.53
C ILE A 186 15.30 -9.27 0.26
N GLY A 187 15.84 -10.48 0.21
CA GLY A 187 16.58 -10.99 -0.95
C GLY A 187 15.83 -12.12 -1.63
N GLY A 188 15.37 -11.91 -2.86
CA GLY A 188 14.87 -12.98 -3.73
C GLY A 188 16.02 -13.87 -4.24
N GLN A 189 15.71 -15.12 -4.61
CA GLN A 189 16.73 -16.07 -5.09
C GLN A 189 17.17 -15.82 -6.54
N GLY A 190 16.55 -14.88 -7.26
CA GLY A 190 16.87 -14.59 -8.66
C GLY A 190 16.56 -15.77 -9.57
N GLY A 191 15.34 -16.31 -9.46
CA GLY A 191 14.91 -17.51 -10.16
C GLY A 191 14.92 -17.35 -11.69
N SER A 192 15.53 -18.31 -12.39
CA SER A 192 15.39 -18.50 -13.84
C SER A 192 14.33 -19.56 -14.18
N ALA A 193 13.53 -19.97 -13.20
CA ALA A 193 12.51 -21.00 -13.37
C ALA A 193 11.32 -20.45 -14.18
N GLU A 194 10.72 -21.33 -14.98
CA GLU A 194 9.55 -21.00 -15.79
C GLU A 194 8.39 -20.57 -14.87
N GLY A 195 7.87 -19.36 -15.09
CA GLY A 195 6.82 -18.79 -14.24
C GLY A 195 7.31 -18.16 -12.93
N TYR A 196 8.60 -17.90 -12.75
CA TYR A 196 9.09 -17.05 -11.66
C TYR A 196 8.70 -15.59 -11.92
N VAL A 197 8.01 -14.97 -10.96
CA VAL A 197 7.51 -13.60 -11.06
C VAL A 197 7.97 -12.80 -9.84
N GLU A 198 8.71 -11.73 -10.10
CA GLU A 198 9.22 -10.85 -9.04
C GLU A 198 8.30 -9.65 -8.81
N PRO A 199 8.25 -9.12 -7.57
CA PRO A 199 7.55 -7.88 -7.30
C PRO A 199 8.25 -6.70 -8.01
N LEU A 200 7.45 -5.72 -8.44
CA LEU A 200 7.97 -4.45 -9.00
C LEU A 200 8.60 -3.55 -7.93
N GLY A 201 8.24 -3.78 -6.67
CA GLY A 201 8.68 -3.01 -5.52
C GLY A 201 8.09 -3.60 -4.24
N ILE A 202 8.68 -3.20 -3.11
CA ILE A 202 8.23 -3.60 -1.78
C ILE A 202 8.08 -2.34 -0.93
N GLU A 203 7.01 -2.27 -0.15
CA GLU A 203 6.76 -1.20 0.80
C GLU A 203 6.49 -1.79 2.19
N LEU A 204 6.94 -1.09 3.23
CA LEU A 204 6.58 -1.35 4.62
C LEU A 204 5.38 -0.48 4.98
N LEU A 205 4.36 -1.09 5.59
CA LEU A 205 3.25 -0.37 6.19
C LEU A 205 3.71 0.22 7.53
N LEU A 206 3.61 1.53 7.65
CA LEU A 206 3.87 2.28 8.88
C LEU A 206 2.55 2.80 9.41
N ARG A 207 2.39 2.82 10.72
CA ARG A 207 1.31 3.62 11.31
C ARG A 207 1.75 5.08 11.33
N ARG A 208 0.85 6.00 10.99
CA ARG A 208 1.17 7.43 10.84
C ARG A 208 1.65 8.09 12.14
N GLU A 209 1.30 7.52 13.29
CA GLU A 209 1.73 7.96 14.62
C GLU A 209 3.22 7.68 14.87
N ASP A 210 3.78 6.66 14.22
CA ASP A 210 5.13 6.17 14.47
C ASP A 210 6.21 6.96 13.68
N ARG A 211 5.85 7.50 12.50
CA ARG A 211 6.76 8.31 11.68
C ARG A 211 7.25 9.58 12.38
N ALA A 212 6.48 10.14 13.32
CA ALA A 212 6.87 11.33 14.07
C ALA A 212 8.15 11.13 14.91
N HIS A 213 8.49 9.88 15.22
CA HIS A 213 9.69 9.51 15.97
C HIS A 213 10.87 9.15 15.05
N ALA A 214 10.62 8.68 13.82
CA ALA A 214 11.65 8.23 12.88
C ALA A 214 12.40 9.37 12.14
N GLN A 215 11.90 10.62 12.19
CA GLN A 215 12.50 11.78 11.51
C GLN A 215 13.22 12.77 12.43
N ARG A 216 13.48 12.41 13.70
CA ARG A 216 14.31 13.17 14.63
C ARG A 216 15.67 12.49 14.81
#